data_AF-A0A956JGM4-F1
#
_entry.id   AF-A0A956JGM4-F1
#
_cell.length_a   1.000
_cell.length_b   1.000
_cell.length_c   1.000
_cell.angle_alpha   90.00
_cell.angle_beta   90.00
_cell.angle_gamma   90.00
#
_symmetry.space_group_name_H-M   'P 1'
#
loop_
_entity.id
_entity.type
_entity.pdbx_description
1 polymer ?
#
loop_
_entity_poly.entity_id
_entity_poly.type
_entity_poly.pdbx_seq_one_letter_code
_entity_poly.pdbx_strand_id
1 'polypeptide(L)'
;MSTTLSMWLGIAFLVLAIVAVLLQAWLWGPKFWDDEAKKTRAPKAWLRVHAFAGYTYGIIYAVMMWNMLPRLWEYQYELPARTVIHAVLAIAIGVLLITKIMILLFFRHFEEAMPRYGFGLLICTVAMITLSVPFAIRAHDLEGRTTDPENIERVRKALADVEGGVGVDLDKVVTEAGFDRGRQVLVGKCITCHDMRTILAKPRTAKGWMNVNERMLEKPAVFGDALDPEDVPYVTAYLVAITPDIQRSAKSRREDAREKEARADALLEAIHDADTVLEVDKAAGEALLQAKCLDCHEMEETEAHGGDDASGWRSVIAAMVDEGAELTEEEINLLAAYLEVKFPKSAETKAAEAKKEAEDEAAAEAEAKKEAEEAAAEEAETEAEAEDEEEEEA
;
A
#
# COMPACT_ATOMS: atom_id res chain seq x y z
N MET A 1 7.90 -20.92 -10.48
CA MET A 1 8.66 -20.99 -9.22
C MET A 1 7.84 -20.34 -8.10
N SER A 2 7.67 -21.00 -6.95
CA SER A 2 6.94 -20.41 -5.81
C SER A 2 7.71 -19.22 -5.22
N THR A 3 7.00 -18.29 -4.58
CA THR A 3 7.61 -17.11 -3.93
C THR A 3 8.57 -17.53 -2.83
N THR A 4 8.21 -18.55 -2.05
CA THR A 4 9.03 -19.12 -0.97
C THR A 4 10.36 -19.67 -1.50
N LEU A 5 10.31 -20.45 -2.59
CA LEU A 5 11.52 -20.99 -3.21
C LEU A 5 12.41 -19.87 -3.76
N SER A 6 11.80 -18.87 -4.41
CA SER A 6 12.54 -17.71 -4.92
C SER A 6 13.23 -16.92 -3.81
N MET A 7 12.58 -16.74 -2.66
CA MET A 7 13.15 -16.06 -1.50
C MET A 7 14.37 -16.81 -0.95
N TRP A 8 14.24 -18.11 -0.71
CA TRP A 8 15.34 -18.94 -0.20
C TRP A 8 16.51 -19.02 -1.17
N LEU A 9 16.24 -19.12 -2.47
CA LEU A 9 17.28 -19.05 -3.50
C LEU A 9 18.00 -17.71 -3.47
N GLY A 10 17.29 -16.59 -3.30
CA GLY A 10 17.89 -15.27 -3.12
C GLY A 10 18.79 -15.18 -1.88
N ILE A 11 18.35 -15.70 -0.73
CA ILE A 11 19.15 -15.72 0.50
C ILE A 11 20.41 -16.58 0.30
N ALA A 12 20.27 -17.78 -0.27
CA ALA A 12 21.40 -18.66 -0.58
C ALA A 12 22.39 -17.97 -1.55
N PHE A 13 21.87 -17.24 -2.54
CA PHE A 13 22.65 -16.47 -3.50
C PHE A 13 23.51 -15.39 -2.82
N LEU A 14 22.96 -14.67 -1.84
CA LEU A 14 23.72 -13.70 -1.03
C LEU A 14 24.81 -14.37 -0.20
N VAL A 15 24.47 -15.45 0.52
CA VAL A 15 25.43 -16.18 1.36
C VAL A 15 26.60 -16.69 0.52
N LEU A 16 26.31 -17.27 -0.65
CA LEU A 16 27.34 -17.73 -1.58
C LEU A 16 28.21 -16.58 -2.10
N ALA A 17 27.63 -15.42 -2.41
CA ALA A 17 28.40 -14.24 -2.82
C ALA A 17 29.37 -13.78 -1.72
N ILE A 18 28.90 -13.70 -0.47
CA ILE A 18 29.72 -13.31 0.69
C ILE A 18 30.85 -14.32 0.89
N VAL A 19 30.53 -15.62 0.95
CA VAL A 19 31.54 -16.69 1.11
C VAL A 19 32.56 -16.66 -0.02
N ALA A 20 32.10 -16.53 -1.27
CA ALA A 20 32.98 -16.49 -2.43
C ALA A 20 33.93 -15.29 -2.39
N VAL A 21 33.45 -14.10 -2.04
CA VAL A 21 34.28 -12.88 -1.96
C VAL A 21 35.24 -12.91 -0.77
N LEU A 22 34.81 -13.38 0.41
CA LEU A 22 35.70 -13.51 1.57
C LEU A 22 36.81 -14.52 1.28
N LEU A 23 36.48 -15.67 0.68
CA LEU A 23 37.48 -16.63 0.22
C LEU A 23 38.41 -16.02 -0.83
N GLN A 24 37.88 -15.26 -1.79
CA GLN A 24 38.68 -14.61 -2.82
C GLN A 24 39.64 -13.58 -2.21
N ALA A 25 39.18 -12.75 -1.28
CA ALA A 25 40.01 -11.76 -0.57
C ALA A 25 41.14 -12.43 0.22
N TRP A 26 40.86 -13.58 0.83
CA TRP A 26 41.88 -14.36 1.55
C TRP A 26 42.87 -15.03 0.59
N LEU A 27 42.39 -15.67 -0.50
CA LEU A 27 43.21 -16.42 -1.44
C LEU A 27 44.04 -15.54 -2.39
N TRP A 28 43.59 -14.32 -2.68
CA TRP A 28 44.33 -13.29 -3.42
C TRP A 28 44.97 -12.25 -2.48
N GLY A 29 44.99 -12.51 -1.17
CA GLY A 29 45.64 -11.65 -0.20
C GLY A 29 47.17 -11.72 -0.23
N PRO A 30 47.87 -10.81 0.48
CA PRO A 30 49.33 -10.69 0.46
C PRO A 30 50.08 -11.98 0.83
N LYS A 31 49.43 -12.87 1.59
CA LYS A 31 50.00 -14.15 2.03
C LYS A 31 50.24 -15.15 0.88
N PHE A 32 49.41 -15.10 -0.15
CA PHE A 32 49.42 -16.09 -1.24
C PHE A 32 49.63 -15.47 -2.62
N TRP A 33 49.58 -14.14 -2.73
CA TRP A 33 49.76 -13.43 -3.98
C TRP A 33 51.25 -13.32 -4.37
N ASP A 34 51.54 -13.59 -5.64
CA ASP A 34 52.86 -13.42 -6.25
C ASP A 34 52.82 -12.22 -7.20
N ASP A 35 53.51 -11.14 -6.83
CA ASP A 35 53.50 -9.87 -7.56
C ASP A 35 54.24 -9.91 -8.90
N GLU A 36 55.22 -10.81 -9.06
CA GLU A 36 55.96 -10.98 -10.31
C GLU A 36 55.16 -11.83 -11.30
N ALA A 37 54.62 -12.96 -10.82
CA ALA A 37 53.83 -13.86 -11.66
C ALA A 37 52.37 -13.40 -11.86
N LYS A 38 51.92 -12.38 -11.11
CA LYS A 38 50.53 -11.88 -11.06
C LYS A 38 49.52 -13.01 -10.85
N LYS A 39 49.85 -13.94 -9.96
CA LYS A 39 49.09 -15.17 -9.72
C LYS A 39 49.01 -15.51 -8.24
N THR A 40 47.93 -16.16 -7.85
CA THR A 40 47.82 -16.75 -6.51
C THR A 40 48.55 -18.09 -6.43
N ARG A 41 49.35 -18.28 -5.38
CA ARG A 41 49.99 -19.56 -5.00
C ARG A 41 49.21 -20.28 -3.89
N ALA A 42 47.93 -19.94 -3.71
CA ALA A 42 47.11 -20.51 -2.65
C ALA A 42 46.92 -22.04 -2.78
N PRO A 43 46.61 -22.74 -1.67
CA PRO A 43 46.40 -24.18 -1.71
C PRO A 43 45.26 -24.58 -2.64
N LYS A 44 45.50 -25.60 -3.49
CA LYS A 44 44.54 -26.08 -4.50
C LYS A 44 43.19 -26.50 -3.91
N ALA A 45 43.16 -27.00 -2.68
CA ALA A 45 41.91 -27.39 -2.01
C ALA A 45 40.97 -26.18 -1.83
N TRP A 46 41.49 -25.06 -1.34
CA TRP A 46 40.69 -23.85 -1.13
C TRP A 46 40.29 -23.15 -2.43
N LEU A 47 41.13 -23.23 -3.46
CA LEU A 47 40.76 -22.78 -4.81
C LEU A 47 39.57 -23.57 -5.36
N ARG A 48 39.48 -24.89 -5.10
CA ARG A 48 38.31 -25.70 -5.46
C ARG A 48 37.07 -25.32 -4.66
N VAL A 49 37.21 -25.01 -3.37
CA VAL A 49 36.08 -24.53 -2.54
C VAL A 49 35.53 -23.21 -3.09
N HIS A 50 36.41 -22.25 -3.42
CA HIS A 50 36.00 -21.01 -4.07
C HIS A 50 35.33 -21.27 -5.43
N ALA A 51 35.89 -22.15 -6.26
CA ALA A 51 35.30 -22.53 -7.53
C ALA A 51 33.91 -23.18 -7.36
N PHE A 52 33.75 -24.09 -6.39
CA PHE A 52 32.47 -24.71 -6.08
C PHE A 52 31.42 -23.68 -5.64
N ALA A 53 31.78 -22.74 -4.77
CA ALA A 53 30.90 -21.64 -4.37
C ALA A 53 30.50 -20.79 -5.60
N GLY A 54 31.45 -20.48 -6.48
CA GLY A 54 31.20 -19.74 -7.71
C GLY A 54 30.31 -20.48 -8.72
N TYR A 55 30.51 -21.79 -8.91
CA TYR A 55 29.64 -22.61 -9.77
C TYR A 55 28.24 -22.72 -9.22
N THR A 56 28.10 -22.93 -7.90
CA THR A 56 26.79 -22.98 -7.24
C THR A 56 26.05 -21.66 -7.40
N TYR A 57 26.74 -20.53 -7.19
CA TYR A 57 26.21 -19.19 -7.45
C TYR A 57 25.73 -19.04 -8.90
N GLY A 58 26.57 -19.41 -9.88
CA GLY A 58 26.22 -19.33 -11.30
C GLY A 58 25.03 -20.21 -11.71
N ILE A 59 24.91 -21.42 -11.15
CA ILE A 59 23.78 -22.34 -11.39
C ILE A 59 22.49 -21.75 -10.83
N ILE A 60 22.51 -21.25 -9.59
CA ILE A 60 21.33 -20.59 -8.98
C ILE A 60 20.90 -19.40 -9.84
N TYR A 61 21.85 -18.55 -10.26
CA TYR A 61 21.57 -17.43 -11.15
C TYR A 61 20.89 -17.89 -12.46
N ALA A 62 21.43 -18.92 -13.11
CA ALA A 62 20.86 -19.44 -14.35
C ALA A 62 19.44 -19.99 -14.16
N VAL A 63 19.18 -20.73 -13.07
CA VAL A 63 17.85 -21.26 -12.74
C VAL A 63 16.86 -20.12 -12.47
N MET A 64 17.27 -19.09 -11.72
CA MET A 64 16.44 -17.92 -11.46
C MET A 64 16.14 -17.16 -12.74
N MET A 65 17.15 -16.88 -13.57
CA MET A 65 16.99 -16.19 -14.84
C MET A 65 16.09 -16.96 -15.81
N TRP A 66 16.19 -18.30 -15.85
CA TRP A 66 15.31 -19.13 -16.68
C TRP A 66 13.82 -18.95 -16.33
N ASN A 67 13.52 -18.77 -15.04
CA ASN A 67 12.14 -18.60 -14.57
C ASN A 67 11.66 -17.14 -14.62
N MET A 68 12.56 -16.16 -14.48
CA MET A 68 12.21 -14.74 -14.35
C MET A 68 12.30 -13.97 -15.67
N LEU A 69 13.19 -14.36 -16.58
CA LEU A 69 13.37 -13.67 -17.86
C LEU A 69 12.10 -13.69 -18.75
N PRO A 70 11.37 -14.83 -18.87
CA PRO A 70 10.14 -14.85 -19.67
C PRO A 70 9.08 -13.84 -19.19
N ARG A 71 9.04 -13.57 -17.89
CA ARG A 71 8.08 -12.63 -17.28
C ARG A 71 8.24 -11.20 -17.80
N LEU A 72 9.45 -10.80 -18.21
CA LEU A 72 9.67 -9.47 -18.77
C LEU A 72 8.93 -9.25 -20.09
N TRP A 73 8.60 -10.32 -20.82
CA TRP A 73 7.81 -10.24 -22.05
C TRP A 73 6.30 -10.20 -21.79
N GLU A 74 5.86 -10.62 -20.62
CA GLU A 74 4.45 -10.57 -20.20
C GLU A 74 4.05 -9.15 -19.73
N TYR A 75 5.01 -8.36 -19.24
CA TYR A 75 4.80 -6.96 -18.87
C TYR A 75 4.76 -6.05 -20.12
N GLN A 76 3.55 -5.76 -20.61
CA GLN A 76 3.34 -4.86 -21.75
C GLN A 76 3.16 -3.38 -21.37
N TYR A 77 3.20 -3.04 -20.07
CA TYR A 77 3.05 -1.69 -19.56
C TYR A 77 4.24 -1.27 -18.69
N GLU A 78 4.37 0.04 -18.50
CA GLU A 78 5.44 0.73 -17.78
C GLU A 78 5.84 0.00 -16.50
N LEU A 79 7.06 -0.54 -16.48
CA LEU A 79 7.56 -1.28 -15.34
C LEU A 79 7.73 -0.32 -14.14
N PRO A 80 7.28 -0.71 -12.93
CA PRO A 80 7.58 0.05 -11.73
C PRO A 80 9.09 0.30 -11.62
N ALA A 81 9.51 1.49 -11.19
CA ALA A 81 10.92 1.85 -11.09
C ALA A 81 11.75 0.80 -10.32
N ARG A 82 11.18 0.19 -9.28
CA ARG A 82 11.80 -0.91 -8.54
C ARG A 82 12.09 -2.12 -9.42
N THR A 83 11.13 -2.55 -10.23
CA THR A 83 11.27 -3.70 -11.12
C THR A 83 12.33 -3.43 -12.19
N VAL A 84 12.38 -2.20 -12.70
CA VAL A 84 13.44 -1.76 -13.62
C VAL A 84 14.81 -1.86 -12.95
N ILE A 85 14.98 -1.30 -11.74
CA ILE A 85 16.25 -1.35 -11.01
C ILE A 85 16.65 -2.81 -10.72
N HIS A 86 15.71 -3.65 -10.29
CA HIS A 86 15.95 -5.08 -10.07
C HIS A 86 16.43 -5.78 -11.34
N ALA A 87 15.75 -5.56 -12.47
CA ALA A 87 16.11 -6.14 -13.77
C ALA A 87 17.49 -5.68 -14.23
N VAL A 88 17.79 -4.38 -14.12
CA VAL A 88 19.11 -3.81 -14.46
C VAL A 88 20.21 -4.46 -13.62
N LEU A 89 20.01 -4.61 -12.32
CA LEU A 89 20.98 -5.29 -11.44
C LEU A 89 21.14 -6.76 -11.81
N ALA A 90 20.06 -7.47 -12.15
CA ALA A 90 20.11 -8.87 -12.56
C ALA A 90 20.86 -9.05 -13.88
N ILE A 91 20.64 -8.17 -14.85
CA ILE A 91 21.38 -8.17 -16.12
C ILE A 91 22.85 -7.83 -15.87
N ALA A 92 23.15 -6.84 -15.03
CA ALA A 92 24.52 -6.48 -14.67
C ALA A 92 25.29 -7.65 -14.05
N ILE A 93 24.67 -8.42 -13.15
CA ILE A 93 25.26 -9.66 -12.61
C ILE A 93 25.59 -10.65 -13.73
N GLY A 94 24.66 -10.85 -14.67
CA GLY A 94 24.88 -11.73 -15.82
C GLY A 94 26.06 -11.30 -16.68
N VAL A 95 26.15 -10.01 -17.01
CA VAL A 95 27.27 -9.44 -17.77
C VAL A 95 28.59 -9.63 -17.01
N LEU A 96 28.62 -9.36 -15.70
CA LEU A 96 29.82 -9.55 -14.87
C LEU A 96 30.23 -11.02 -14.78
N LEU A 97 29.28 -11.95 -14.66
CA LEU A 97 29.54 -13.40 -14.65
C LEU A 97 30.10 -13.89 -15.98
N ILE A 98 29.48 -13.51 -17.10
CA ILE A 98 29.95 -13.87 -18.44
C ILE A 98 31.35 -13.31 -18.67
N THR A 99 31.58 -12.04 -18.31
CA THR A 99 32.90 -11.41 -18.43
C THR A 99 33.95 -12.16 -17.59
N LYS A 100 33.62 -12.53 -16.35
CA LYS A 100 34.50 -13.33 -15.48
C LYS A 100 34.83 -14.70 -16.10
N ILE A 101 33.85 -15.38 -16.69
CA ILE A 101 34.05 -16.67 -17.38
C ILE A 101 34.93 -16.49 -18.63
N MET A 102 34.68 -15.46 -19.44
CA MET A 102 35.47 -15.15 -20.64
C MET A 102 36.93 -14.84 -20.31
N ILE A 103 37.20 -14.14 -19.20
CA ILE A 103 38.56 -13.90 -18.72
C ILE A 103 39.27 -15.22 -18.41
N LEU A 104 38.60 -16.17 -17.76
CA LEU A 104 39.20 -17.46 -17.41
C LEU A 104 39.41 -18.37 -18.61
N LEU A 105 38.53 -18.31 -19.62
CA LEU A 105 38.60 -19.17 -20.81
C LEU A 105 39.55 -18.63 -21.88
N PHE A 106 39.47 -17.34 -22.21
CA PHE A 106 40.15 -16.76 -23.36
C PHE A 106 41.21 -15.73 -22.98
N PHE A 107 40.97 -14.95 -21.91
CA PHE A 107 41.81 -13.79 -21.59
C PHE A 107 42.53 -13.91 -20.25
N ARG A 108 43.24 -15.03 -20.04
CA ARG A 108 43.93 -15.36 -18.78
C ARG A 108 44.97 -14.33 -18.33
N HIS A 109 45.39 -13.42 -19.21
CA HIS A 109 46.26 -12.31 -18.86
C HIS A 109 45.60 -11.30 -17.89
N PHE A 110 44.27 -11.19 -17.88
CA PHE A 110 43.54 -10.26 -17.00
C PHE A 110 43.16 -10.88 -15.63
N GLU A 111 43.84 -11.95 -15.21
CA GLU A 111 43.55 -12.63 -13.95
C GLU A 111 43.70 -11.71 -12.72
N GLU A 112 44.53 -10.66 -12.79
CA GLU A 112 44.67 -9.64 -11.75
C GLU A 112 43.36 -8.87 -11.48
N ALA A 113 42.48 -8.73 -12.47
CA ALA A 113 41.22 -8.03 -12.30
C ALA A 113 40.13 -8.87 -11.59
N MET A 114 40.37 -10.16 -11.36
CA MET A 114 39.40 -11.09 -10.78
C MET A 114 38.77 -10.61 -9.45
N PRO A 115 39.54 -10.03 -8.50
CA PRO A 115 38.98 -9.45 -7.29
C PRO A 115 37.91 -8.39 -7.54
N ARG A 116 38.12 -7.51 -8.54
CA ARG A 116 37.20 -6.41 -8.87
C ARG A 116 35.86 -6.94 -9.38
N TYR A 117 35.87 -7.93 -10.25
CA TYR A 117 34.63 -8.57 -10.73
C TYR A 117 33.89 -9.31 -9.61
N GLY A 118 34.61 -10.00 -8.71
CA GLY A 118 33.97 -10.65 -7.56
C GLY A 118 33.32 -9.65 -6.61
N PHE A 119 33.96 -8.51 -6.36
CA PHE A 119 33.38 -7.45 -5.54
C PHE A 119 32.18 -6.77 -6.22
N GLY A 120 32.26 -6.53 -7.53
CA GLY A 120 31.13 -6.03 -8.32
C GLY A 120 29.91 -6.95 -8.25
N LEU A 121 30.11 -8.27 -8.37
CA LEU A 121 29.04 -9.26 -8.20
C LEU A 121 28.41 -9.19 -6.80
N LEU A 122 29.23 -9.04 -5.74
CA LEU A 122 28.71 -8.90 -4.38
C LEU A 122 27.88 -7.62 -4.22
N ILE A 123 28.37 -6.46 -4.71
CA ILE A 123 27.62 -5.20 -4.63
C ILE A 123 26.27 -5.34 -5.33
N CYS A 124 26.25 -5.84 -6.57
CA CYS A 124 25.00 -6.03 -7.30
C CYS A 124 24.07 -7.02 -6.59
N THR A 125 24.61 -8.09 -6.00
CA THR A 125 23.83 -9.08 -5.24
C THR A 125 23.22 -8.46 -3.98
N VAL A 126 23.99 -7.69 -3.22
CA VAL A 126 23.52 -6.99 -2.02
C VAL A 126 22.42 -6.00 -2.39
N ALA A 127 22.64 -5.16 -3.41
CA ALA A 127 21.66 -4.20 -3.89
C ALA A 127 20.36 -4.88 -4.33
N MET A 128 20.46 -5.98 -5.09
CA MET A 128 19.31 -6.75 -5.54
C MET A 128 18.53 -7.36 -4.36
N ILE A 129 19.23 -7.91 -3.37
CA ILE A 129 18.61 -8.53 -2.20
C ILE A 129 17.90 -7.48 -1.33
N THR A 130 18.50 -6.31 -1.13
CA THR A 130 17.86 -5.19 -0.43
C THR A 130 16.56 -4.76 -1.09
N LEU A 131 16.48 -4.81 -2.43
CA LEU A 131 15.25 -4.47 -3.16
C LEU A 131 14.16 -5.56 -3.08
N SER A 132 14.54 -6.81 -2.78
CA SER A 132 13.67 -7.98 -2.97
C SER A 132 13.25 -8.65 -1.65
N VAL A 133 14.20 -8.87 -0.74
CA VAL A 133 13.99 -9.66 0.48
C VAL A 133 13.06 -8.97 1.48
N PRO A 134 13.18 -7.67 1.80
CA PRO A 134 12.25 -7.02 2.73
C PRO A 134 10.78 -7.14 2.30
N PHE A 135 10.51 -7.08 0.99
CA PHE A 135 9.16 -7.24 0.45
C PHE A 135 8.69 -8.69 0.48
N ALA A 136 9.58 -9.64 0.16
CA ALA A 136 9.28 -11.05 0.30
C ALA A 136 8.97 -11.42 1.76
N ILE A 137 9.72 -10.88 2.72
CA ILE A 137 9.51 -11.08 4.15
C ILE A 137 8.15 -10.53 4.58
N ARG A 138 7.81 -9.29 4.20
CA ARG A 138 6.48 -8.72 4.49
C ARG A 138 5.36 -9.51 3.82
N ALA A 139 5.56 -9.95 2.59
CA ALA A 139 4.56 -10.74 1.87
C ALA A 139 4.35 -12.11 2.53
N HIS A 140 5.40 -12.73 3.05
CA HIS A 140 5.31 -14.01 3.75
C HIS A 140 4.81 -13.89 5.20
N ASP A 141 4.47 -12.68 5.66
CA ASP A 141 3.98 -12.43 7.02
C ASP A 141 4.79 -13.16 8.10
N LEU A 142 6.12 -13.09 8.00
CA LEU A 142 7.04 -13.72 8.97
C LEU A 142 6.88 -13.18 10.41
N GLU A 143 6.16 -12.07 10.57
CA GLU A 143 5.79 -11.48 11.85
C GLU A 143 4.50 -12.11 12.43
N GLY A 144 3.80 -12.96 11.68
CA GLY A 144 2.60 -13.68 12.10
C GLY A 144 1.35 -12.82 12.24
N ARG A 145 1.37 -11.55 11.81
CA ARG A 145 0.31 -10.57 12.07
C ARG A 145 -1.03 -10.93 11.45
N THR A 146 -1.03 -11.66 10.34
CA THR A 146 -2.24 -12.17 9.70
C THR A 146 -2.78 -13.42 10.39
N THR A 147 -1.89 -14.24 10.96
CA THR A 147 -2.19 -15.50 11.65
C THR A 147 -2.31 -15.38 13.17
N ASP A 148 -2.17 -14.19 13.73
CA ASP A 148 -2.37 -13.96 15.17
C ASP A 148 -3.79 -14.38 15.58
N PRO A 149 -3.98 -15.07 16.73
CA PRO A 149 -5.28 -15.57 17.14
C PRO A 149 -6.37 -14.50 17.20
N GLU A 150 -6.03 -13.30 17.67
CA GLU A 150 -6.94 -12.15 17.69
C GLU A 150 -7.35 -11.69 16.28
N ASN A 151 -6.40 -11.71 15.34
CA ASN A 151 -6.67 -11.31 13.97
C ASN A 151 -7.49 -12.36 13.21
N ILE A 152 -7.23 -13.65 13.45
CA ILE A 152 -8.03 -14.77 12.96
C ILE A 152 -9.48 -14.62 13.40
N GLU A 153 -9.72 -14.39 14.70
CA GLU A 153 -11.08 -14.25 15.24
C GLU A 153 -11.78 -13.01 14.68
N ARG A 154 -11.07 -11.89 14.55
CA ARG A 154 -11.58 -10.68 13.89
C ARG A 154 -11.99 -10.94 12.44
N VAL A 155 -11.15 -11.62 11.66
CA VAL A 155 -11.45 -11.94 10.26
C VAL A 155 -12.64 -12.90 10.18
N ARG A 156 -12.69 -13.90 11.06
CA ARG A 156 -13.81 -14.84 11.17
C ARG A 156 -15.13 -14.12 11.44
N LYS A 157 -15.17 -13.23 12.43
CA LYS A 157 -16.35 -12.41 12.74
C LYS A 157 -16.75 -11.53 11.53
N ALA A 158 -15.79 -10.82 10.96
CA ALA A 158 -16.04 -9.94 9.83
C ALA A 158 -16.58 -10.67 8.58
N LEU A 159 -16.18 -11.93 8.37
CA LEU A 159 -16.68 -12.76 7.27
C LEU A 159 -18.03 -13.43 7.60
N ALA A 160 -18.30 -13.75 8.87
CA ALA A 160 -19.58 -14.28 9.30
C ALA A 160 -20.73 -13.28 9.05
N ASP A 161 -20.46 -11.98 9.18
CA ASP A 161 -21.41 -10.89 8.91
C ASP A 161 -21.70 -10.68 7.40
N VAL A 162 -21.02 -11.41 6.51
CA VAL A 162 -21.26 -11.34 5.06
C VAL A 162 -22.41 -12.29 4.69
N GLU A 163 -23.64 -11.88 4.97
CA GLU A 163 -24.84 -12.60 4.51
C GLU A 163 -24.91 -12.61 2.97
N GLY A 164 -24.98 -13.81 2.38
CA GLY A 164 -25.48 -14.02 1.01
C GLY A 164 -24.46 -14.32 -0.10
N GLY A 165 -23.16 -14.43 0.17
CA GLY A 165 -22.14 -14.73 -0.86
C GLY A 165 -21.53 -16.12 -0.72
N VAL A 166 -22.11 -17.12 -1.38
CA VAL A 166 -21.53 -18.43 -1.74
C VAL A 166 -20.83 -19.21 -0.59
N GLY A 167 -21.59 -19.99 0.19
CA GLY A 167 -21.14 -21.24 0.85
C GLY A 167 -19.71 -21.27 1.41
N VAL A 168 -19.25 -20.18 2.05
CA VAL A 168 -17.86 -20.04 2.48
C VAL A 168 -17.66 -20.91 3.72
N ASP A 169 -16.90 -21.99 3.56
CA ASP A 169 -16.42 -22.79 4.69
C ASP A 169 -15.36 -21.99 5.44
N LEU A 170 -15.80 -21.21 6.43
CA LEU A 170 -14.94 -20.32 7.23
C LEU A 170 -13.80 -21.09 7.91
N ASP A 171 -14.02 -22.36 8.26
CA ASP A 171 -13.01 -23.22 8.88
C ASP A 171 -11.90 -23.63 7.91
N LYS A 172 -12.14 -23.54 6.59
CA LYS A 172 -11.09 -23.71 5.58
C LYS A 172 -10.42 -22.40 5.19
N VAL A 173 -11.18 -21.30 5.19
CA VAL A 173 -10.73 -20.00 4.67
C VAL A 173 -9.91 -19.23 5.71
N VAL A 174 -10.34 -19.24 6.97
CA VAL A 174 -9.67 -18.52 8.06
C VAL A 174 -8.66 -19.44 8.75
N THR A 175 -7.68 -19.89 7.97
CA THR A 175 -6.55 -20.72 8.41
C THR A 175 -5.25 -20.16 7.83
N GLU A 176 -4.10 -20.56 8.39
CA GLU A 176 -2.79 -20.20 7.81
C GLU A 176 -2.71 -20.59 6.32
N ALA A 177 -3.14 -21.81 5.97
CA ALA A 177 -3.19 -22.28 4.60
C ALA A 177 -4.17 -21.48 3.72
N GLY A 178 -5.31 -21.06 4.29
CA GLY A 178 -6.31 -20.24 3.61
C GLY A 178 -5.80 -18.83 3.30
N PHE A 179 -5.14 -18.19 4.26
CA PHE A 179 -4.48 -16.89 4.04
C PHE A 179 -3.34 -16.99 3.03
N ASP A 180 -2.56 -18.07 3.07
CA ASP A 180 -1.52 -18.36 2.09
C ASP A 180 -2.08 -18.49 0.67
N ARG A 181 -3.23 -19.16 0.51
CA ARG A 181 -3.94 -19.24 -0.78
C ARG A 181 -4.43 -17.86 -1.20
N GLY A 182 -5.07 -17.11 -0.30
CA GLY A 182 -5.56 -15.75 -0.58
C GLY A 182 -4.44 -14.79 -1.03
N ARG A 183 -3.27 -14.87 -0.39
CA ARG A 183 -2.08 -14.12 -0.82
C ARG A 183 -1.63 -14.51 -2.22
N GLN A 184 -1.57 -15.81 -2.52
CA GLN A 184 -1.15 -16.28 -3.84
C GLN A 184 -2.10 -15.79 -4.93
N VAL A 185 -3.41 -15.75 -4.66
CA VAL A 185 -4.40 -15.17 -5.57
C VAL A 185 -4.15 -13.68 -5.76
N LEU A 186 -3.96 -12.93 -4.68
CA LEU A 186 -3.68 -11.49 -4.75
C LEU A 186 -2.41 -11.18 -5.57
N VAL A 187 -1.32 -11.89 -5.30
CA VAL A 187 -0.01 -11.68 -5.94
C VAL A 187 0.05 -12.28 -7.35
N GLY A 188 -0.70 -13.34 -7.64
CA GLY A 188 -0.67 -14.04 -8.92
C GLY A 188 -1.68 -13.54 -9.92
N LYS A 189 -2.85 -13.08 -9.47
CA LYS A 189 -3.98 -12.70 -10.34
C LYS A 189 -4.31 -11.22 -10.26
N CYS A 190 -4.42 -10.64 -9.07
CA CYS A 190 -4.88 -9.25 -8.93
C CYS A 190 -3.81 -8.22 -9.33
N ILE A 191 -2.55 -8.44 -8.92
CA ILE A 191 -1.49 -7.45 -9.20
C ILE A 191 -0.98 -7.46 -10.65
N THR A 192 -1.49 -8.37 -11.47
CA THR A 192 -1.18 -8.43 -12.90
C THR A 192 -1.65 -7.18 -13.62
N CYS A 193 -2.81 -6.63 -13.20
CA CYS A 193 -3.41 -5.43 -13.78
C CYS A 193 -3.45 -4.25 -12.81
N HIS A 194 -3.41 -4.49 -11.50
CA HIS A 194 -3.48 -3.45 -10.47
C HIS A 194 -2.19 -3.39 -9.66
N ASP A 195 -1.77 -2.21 -9.20
CA ASP A 195 -0.70 -2.16 -8.21
C ASP A 195 -1.26 -2.33 -6.79
N MET A 196 -0.43 -2.85 -5.87
CA MET A 196 -0.83 -3.11 -4.47
C MET A 196 -1.32 -1.84 -3.76
N ARG A 197 -0.75 -0.67 -4.08
CA ARG A 197 -1.17 0.60 -3.47
C ARG A 197 -2.59 0.94 -3.92
N THR A 198 -2.91 0.79 -5.21
CA THR A 198 -4.28 1.01 -5.72
C THR A 198 -5.28 0.03 -5.15
N ILE A 199 -4.92 -1.25 -5.02
CA ILE A 199 -5.79 -2.24 -4.36
C ILE A 199 -6.12 -1.77 -2.93
N LEU A 200 -5.09 -1.46 -2.13
CA LEU A 200 -5.24 -1.12 -0.72
C LEU A 200 -5.61 0.35 -0.45
N ALA A 201 -5.76 1.19 -1.49
CA ALA A 201 -5.97 2.63 -1.34
C ALA A 201 -7.28 2.95 -0.61
N LYS A 202 -8.36 2.22 -0.90
CA LYS A 202 -9.67 2.43 -0.28
C LYS A 202 -9.91 1.37 0.80
N PRO A 203 -10.05 1.74 2.07
CA PRO A 203 -10.44 0.79 3.11
C PRO A 203 -11.85 0.26 2.83
N ARG A 204 -12.04 -1.05 2.97
CA ARG A 204 -13.32 -1.74 2.72
C ARG A 204 -13.65 -2.70 3.84
N THR A 205 -14.94 -2.87 4.12
CA THR A 205 -15.46 -3.96 4.96
C THR A 205 -15.27 -5.31 4.26
N ALA A 206 -15.45 -6.41 4.98
CA ALA A 206 -15.38 -7.75 4.40
C ALA A 206 -16.37 -7.92 3.23
N LYS A 207 -17.63 -7.50 3.41
CA LYS A 207 -18.63 -7.45 2.33
C LYS A 207 -18.19 -6.58 1.15
N GLY A 208 -17.60 -5.42 1.44
CA GLY A 208 -17.09 -4.52 0.40
C GLY A 208 -15.96 -5.13 -0.42
N TRP A 209 -15.08 -5.94 0.20
CA TRP A 209 -14.05 -6.70 -0.50
C TRP A 209 -14.61 -7.86 -1.32
N MET A 210 -15.55 -8.63 -0.75
CA MET A 210 -16.23 -9.72 -1.44
C MET A 210 -16.85 -9.25 -2.76
N ASN A 211 -17.64 -8.17 -2.71
CA ASN A 211 -18.28 -7.59 -3.89
C ASN A 211 -17.27 -7.10 -4.94
N VAL A 212 -16.10 -6.59 -4.52
CA VAL A 212 -15.04 -6.18 -5.46
C VAL A 212 -14.47 -7.40 -6.16
N ASN A 213 -14.16 -8.45 -5.41
CA ASN A 213 -13.56 -9.67 -5.93
C ASN A 213 -14.53 -10.42 -6.86
N GLU A 214 -15.82 -10.46 -6.55
CA GLU A 214 -16.87 -10.99 -7.43
C GLU A 214 -16.99 -10.17 -8.74
N ARG A 215 -16.94 -8.83 -8.67
CA ARG A 215 -16.89 -8.03 -9.90
C ARG A 215 -15.63 -8.25 -10.72
N MET A 216 -14.51 -8.64 -10.09
CA MET A 216 -13.29 -8.99 -10.82
C MET A 216 -13.39 -10.37 -11.46
N LEU A 217 -14.12 -11.31 -10.84
CA LEU A 217 -14.46 -12.61 -11.42
C LEU A 217 -15.26 -12.47 -12.72
N GLU A 218 -16.18 -11.50 -12.77
CA GLU A 218 -17.03 -11.24 -13.94
C GLU A 218 -16.29 -10.53 -15.10
N LYS A 219 -15.12 -9.93 -14.83
CA LYS A 219 -14.35 -9.23 -15.86
C LYS A 219 -13.53 -10.23 -16.68
N PRO A 220 -13.51 -10.10 -18.02
CA PRO A 220 -12.65 -10.94 -18.84
C PRO A 220 -11.18 -10.67 -18.48
N ALA A 221 -10.43 -11.74 -18.22
CA ALA A 221 -8.99 -11.66 -18.04
C ALA A 221 -8.33 -11.33 -19.39
N VAL A 222 -8.18 -10.04 -19.68
CA VAL A 222 -7.45 -9.58 -20.87
C VAL A 222 -5.96 -9.92 -20.75
N PHE A 223 -5.45 -9.96 -19.51
CA PHE A 223 -4.06 -10.29 -19.19
C PHE A 223 -4.03 -11.27 -17.99
N GLY A 224 -3.36 -12.41 -18.17
CA GLY A 224 -3.20 -13.44 -17.13
C GLY A 224 -4.35 -14.45 -17.01
N ASP A 225 -4.32 -15.25 -15.95
CA ASP A 225 -5.34 -16.25 -15.64
C ASP A 225 -6.58 -15.61 -15.00
N ALA A 226 -7.76 -16.09 -15.35
CA ALA A 226 -9.01 -15.66 -14.72
C ALA A 226 -9.05 -16.01 -13.23
N LEU A 227 -9.74 -15.16 -12.45
CA LEU A 227 -10.06 -15.47 -11.07
C LEU A 227 -10.97 -16.72 -11.04
N ASP A 228 -10.69 -17.63 -10.11
CA ASP A 228 -11.55 -18.80 -9.92
C ASP A 228 -12.63 -18.42 -8.89
N PRO A 229 -13.91 -18.79 -9.08
CA PRO A 229 -14.94 -18.57 -8.07
C PRO A 229 -14.55 -19.09 -6.68
N GLU A 230 -13.82 -20.21 -6.60
CA GLU A 230 -13.37 -20.79 -5.33
C GLU A 230 -12.32 -19.93 -4.62
N ASP A 231 -11.57 -19.10 -5.36
CA ASP A 231 -10.49 -18.27 -4.82
C ASP A 231 -11.01 -16.99 -4.16
N VAL A 232 -12.22 -16.55 -4.52
CA VAL A 232 -12.87 -15.32 -4.02
C VAL A 232 -12.89 -15.23 -2.49
N PRO A 233 -13.39 -16.23 -1.74
CA PRO A 233 -13.40 -16.14 -0.28
C PRO A 233 -12.00 -16.09 0.34
N TYR A 234 -11.02 -16.81 -0.24
CA TYR A 234 -9.64 -16.80 0.27
C TYR A 234 -8.96 -15.44 0.09
N VAL A 235 -9.09 -14.82 -1.09
CA VAL A 235 -8.50 -13.50 -1.32
C VAL A 235 -9.22 -12.41 -0.53
N THR A 236 -10.53 -12.51 -0.34
CA THR A 236 -11.30 -11.62 0.54
C THR A 236 -10.81 -11.73 1.99
N ALA A 237 -10.69 -12.94 2.53
CA ALA A 237 -10.21 -13.17 3.89
C ALA A 237 -8.79 -12.61 4.09
N TYR A 238 -7.90 -12.84 3.14
CA TYR A 238 -6.54 -12.30 3.20
C TYR A 238 -6.51 -10.76 3.14
N LEU A 239 -7.30 -10.14 2.25
CA LEU A 239 -7.41 -8.68 2.17
C LEU A 239 -7.95 -8.08 3.48
N VAL A 240 -8.95 -8.69 4.09
CA VAL A 240 -9.46 -8.29 5.41
C VAL A 240 -8.39 -8.47 6.49
N ALA A 241 -7.57 -9.53 6.42
CA ALA A 241 -6.49 -9.80 7.35
C ALA A 241 -5.37 -8.76 7.31
N ILE A 242 -5.00 -8.25 6.12
CA ILE A 242 -3.88 -7.30 5.95
C ILE A 242 -4.27 -5.82 6.00
N THR A 243 -5.57 -5.49 6.01
CA THR A 243 -6.07 -4.10 6.02
C THR A 243 -6.33 -3.46 7.41
N PRO A 244 -6.23 -4.11 8.60
CA PRO A 244 -6.63 -3.46 9.85
C PRO A 244 -5.78 -2.23 10.23
N ASP A 245 -4.49 -2.22 9.89
CA ASP A 245 -3.61 -1.06 10.12
C ASP A 245 -3.95 0.14 9.22
N ILE A 246 -4.50 -0.14 8.02
CA ILE A 246 -4.93 0.91 7.08
C ILE A 246 -6.26 1.51 7.53
N GLN A 247 -7.17 0.72 8.10
CA GLN A 247 -8.45 1.27 8.60
C GLN A 247 -8.26 2.12 9.85
N ARG A 248 -7.43 1.69 10.81
CA ARG A 248 -7.09 2.51 11.99
C ARG A 248 -6.35 3.79 11.61
N SER A 249 -5.35 3.68 10.73
CA SER A 249 -4.63 4.86 10.22
C SER A 249 -5.50 5.77 9.36
N ALA A 250 -6.42 5.23 8.55
CA ALA A 250 -7.35 6.03 7.77
C ALA A 250 -8.44 6.67 8.63
N LYS A 251 -8.93 5.98 9.67
CA LYS A 251 -9.86 6.54 10.66
C LYS A 251 -9.18 7.67 11.43
N SER A 252 -7.99 7.43 11.99
CA SER A 252 -7.20 8.47 12.66
C SER A 252 -6.85 9.63 11.72
N ARG A 253 -6.43 9.40 10.47
CA ARG A 253 -6.21 10.50 9.52
C ARG A 253 -7.48 11.29 9.19
N ARG A 254 -8.64 10.65 9.17
CA ARG A 254 -9.94 11.31 8.96
C ARG A 254 -10.38 12.09 10.19
N GLU A 255 -10.13 11.56 11.38
CA GLU A 255 -10.35 12.24 12.65
C GLU A 255 -9.42 13.46 12.77
N ASP A 256 -8.12 13.31 12.49
CA ASP A 256 -7.15 14.40 12.45
C ASP A 256 -7.51 15.46 11.40
N ALA A 257 -8.01 15.04 10.23
CA ALA A 257 -8.46 15.95 9.18
C ALA A 257 -9.71 16.72 9.61
N ARG A 258 -10.71 16.04 10.20
CA ARG A 258 -11.91 16.66 10.77
C ARG A 258 -11.59 17.59 11.93
N GLU A 259 -10.64 17.24 12.78
CA GLU A 259 -10.21 18.08 13.90
C GLU A 259 -9.49 19.33 13.39
N LYS A 260 -8.68 19.20 12.33
CA LYS A 260 -8.05 20.35 11.66
C LYS A 260 -9.06 21.23 10.94
N GLU A 261 -10.03 20.64 10.28
CA GLU A 261 -11.14 21.33 9.62
C GLU A 261 -11.99 22.07 10.66
N ALA A 262 -12.45 21.40 11.72
CA ALA A 262 -13.17 22.02 12.83
C ALA A 262 -12.35 23.13 13.53
N ARG A 263 -11.03 22.97 13.64
CA ARG A 263 -10.15 24.01 14.19
C ARG A 263 -9.96 25.18 13.22
N ALA A 264 -9.92 24.93 11.92
CA ALA A 264 -9.87 25.96 10.89
C ALA A 264 -11.20 26.73 10.84
N ASP A 265 -12.33 26.03 10.94
CA ASP A 265 -13.67 26.60 11.03
C ASP A 265 -13.83 27.44 12.30
N ALA A 266 -13.42 26.91 13.47
CA ALA A 266 -13.45 27.68 14.72
C ALA A 266 -12.53 28.92 14.68
N LEU A 267 -11.40 28.85 13.96
CA LEU A 267 -10.53 30.00 13.73
C LEU A 267 -11.17 31.01 12.77
N LEU A 268 -11.83 30.54 11.71
CA LEU A 268 -12.57 31.38 10.77
C LEU A 268 -13.76 32.06 11.46
N GLU A 269 -14.51 31.34 12.30
CA GLU A 269 -15.61 31.88 13.08
C GLU A 269 -15.12 32.95 14.08
N ALA A 270 -13.99 32.71 14.74
CA ALA A 270 -13.35 33.72 15.59
C ALA A 270 -12.84 34.95 14.81
N ILE A 271 -12.50 34.80 13.53
CA ILE A 271 -12.15 35.90 12.63
C ILE A 271 -13.40 36.63 12.12
N HIS A 272 -14.51 35.92 11.91
CA HIS A 272 -15.80 36.49 11.51
C HIS A 272 -16.48 37.28 12.64
N ASP A 273 -16.35 36.84 13.90
CA ASP A 273 -16.81 37.58 15.08
C ASP A 273 -15.97 38.86 15.33
N ALA A 274 -14.73 38.89 14.83
CA ALA A 274 -13.86 40.05 14.84
C ALA A 274 -14.07 40.89 13.58
N ASP A 275 -15.27 41.46 13.41
CA ASP A 275 -15.75 42.46 12.44
C ASP A 275 -14.68 43.03 11.46
N THR A 276 -14.09 42.15 10.65
CA THR A 276 -13.12 42.46 9.61
C THR A 276 -13.76 42.01 8.32
N VAL A 277 -14.71 42.82 7.88
CA VAL A 277 -15.12 42.88 6.48
C VAL A 277 -13.87 43.27 5.69
N LEU A 278 -13.04 42.29 5.34
CA LEU A 278 -12.05 42.43 4.29
C LEU A 278 -12.87 42.68 3.02
N GLU A 279 -12.86 43.93 2.55
CA GLU A 279 -13.40 44.28 1.24
C GLU A 279 -12.76 43.34 0.22
N VAL A 280 -13.51 42.35 -0.24
CA VAL A 280 -13.07 41.38 -1.24
C VAL A 280 -12.66 42.16 -2.49
N ASP A 281 -11.38 42.09 -2.87
CA ASP A 281 -10.90 42.67 -4.13
C ASP A 281 -11.50 41.87 -5.30
N LYS A 282 -12.65 42.33 -5.77
CA LYS A 282 -13.42 41.67 -6.83
C LYS A 282 -12.65 41.60 -8.14
N ALA A 283 -11.77 42.56 -8.41
CA ALA A 283 -10.97 42.56 -9.64
C ALA A 283 -9.87 41.51 -9.58
N ALA A 284 -9.21 41.35 -8.43
CA ALA A 284 -8.22 40.30 -8.23
C ALA A 284 -8.84 38.89 -8.23
N GLY A 285 -10.00 38.71 -7.58
CA GLY A 285 -10.74 37.45 -7.58
C GLY A 285 -11.23 37.04 -8.98
N GLU A 286 -11.72 37.98 -9.77
CA GLU A 286 -12.12 37.72 -11.17
C GLU A 286 -10.94 37.34 -12.06
N ALA A 287 -9.82 38.05 -11.94
CA ALA A 287 -8.61 37.75 -12.69
C ALA A 287 -8.06 36.36 -12.33
N LEU A 288 -8.09 35.99 -11.04
CA LEU A 288 -7.65 34.68 -10.57
C LEU A 288 -8.55 33.55 -11.09
N LEU A 289 -9.87 33.73 -11.05
CA LEU A 289 -10.83 32.77 -11.60
C LEU A 289 -10.58 32.51 -13.09
N GLN A 290 -10.40 33.58 -13.87
CA GLN A 290 -10.14 33.47 -15.31
C GLN A 290 -8.80 32.82 -15.61
N ALA A 291 -7.77 33.11 -14.82
CA ALA A 291 -6.41 32.64 -15.06
C ALA A 291 -6.15 31.20 -14.62
N LYS A 292 -6.95 30.65 -13.69
CA LYS A 292 -6.65 29.36 -13.04
C LYS A 292 -7.75 28.32 -13.16
N CYS A 293 -9.01 28.72 -13.26
CA CYS A 293 -10.13 27.78 -13.23
C CYS A 293 -10.71 27.48 -14.62
N LEU A 294 -10.49 28.38 -15.60
CA LEU A 294 -11.00 28.23 -16.96
C LEU A 294 -10.08 27.44 -17.90
N ASP A 295 -8.94 26.99 -17.39
CA ASP A 295 -7.99 26.18 -18.17
C ASP A 295 -8.49 24.73 -18.34
N CYS A 296 -9.41 24.27 -17.48
CA CYS A 296 -9.84 22.87 -17.42
C CYS A 296 -11.35 22.67 -17.67
N HIS A 297 -12.21 23.60 -17.26
CA HIS A 297 -13.66 23.54 -17.49
C HIS A 297 -14.25 24.94 -17.70
N GLU A 298 -15.43 25.01 -18.33
CA GLU A 298 -16.10 26.28 -18.63
C GLU A 298 -16.84 26.85 -17.40
N MET A 299 -17.11 28.16 -17.42
CA MET A 299 -17.80 28.88 -16.33
C MET A 299 -19.21 28.36 -16.04
N GLU A 300 -19.87 27.71 -17.00
CA GLU A 300 -21.25 27.24 -16.88
C GLU A 300 -21.43 26.24 -15.72
N GLU A 301 -20.41 25.42 -15.45
CA GLU A 301 -20.43 24.47 -14.32
C GLU A 301 -20.34 25.19 -12.96
N THR A 302 -19.51 26.23 -12.88
CA THR A 302 -19.39 27.07 -11.68
C THR A 302 -20.67 27.85 -11.40
N GLU A 303 -21.33 28.34 -12.47
CA GLU A 303 -22.62 29.03 -12.36
C GLU A 303 -23.74 28.08 -11.93
N ALA A 304 -23.74 26.84 -12.44
CA ALA A 304 -24.72 25.82 -12.09
C ALA A 304 -24.59 25.32 -10.64
N HIS A 305 -23.36 25.26 -10.11
CA HIS A 305 -23.11 24.90 -8.70
C HIS A 305 -23.52 26.02 -7.71
N GLY A 306 -23.60 27.27 -8.19
CA GLY A 306 -23.68 28.48 -7.38
C GLY A 306 -24.57 28.42 -6.13
N GLY A 307 -24.21 29.21 -5.11
CA GLY A 307 -25.00 29.35 -3.88
C GLY A 307 -24.33 28.83 -2.61
N ASP A 308 -23.05 28.49 -2.65
CA ASP A 308 -22.27 28.23 -1.44
C ASP A 308 -21.81 29.52 -0.75
N ASP A 309 -21.53 29.43 0.55
CA ASP A 309 -20.81 30.44 1.31
C ASP A 309 -19.28 30.30 1.10
N ALA A 310 -18.47 31.21 1.64
CA ALA A 310 -17.03 31.12 1.51
C ALA A 310 -16.44 29.79 2.01
N SER A 311 -17.07 29.11 2.96
CA SER A 311 -16.56 27.81 3.43
C SER A 311 -16.85 26.70 2.41
N GLY A 312 -18.09 26.64 1.90
CA GLY A 312 -18.47 25.70 0.84
C GLY A 312 -17.60 25.86 -0.41
N TRP A 313 -17.38 27.11 -0.86
CA TRP A 313 -16.50 27.38 -2.00
C TRP A 313 -15.05 26.99 -1.75
N ARG A 314 -14.52 27.17 -0.53
CA ARG A 314 -13.16 26.68 -0.19
C ARG A 314 -13.08 25.17 -0.29
N SER A 315 -14.08 24.43 0.17
CA SER A 315 -14.10 22.97 0.09
C SER A 315 -14.06 22.49 -1.37
N VAL A 316 -14.84 23.13 -2.24
CA VAL A 316 -14.86 22.82 -3.68
C VAL A 316 -13.48 23.08 -4.31
N ILE A 317 -12.88 24.24 -4.04
CA ILE A 317 -11.56 24.59 -4.59
C ILE A 317 -10.48 23.65 -4.03
N ALA A 318 -10.55 23.26 -2.76
CA ALA A 318 -9.61 22.32 -2.15
C ALA A 318 -9.67 20.94 -2.83
N ALA A 319 -10.86 20.46 -3.17
CA ALA A 319 -11.01 19.23 -3.95
C ALA A 319 -10.37 19.34 -5.34
N MET A 320 -10.47 20.50 -6.00
CA MET A 320 -9.81 20.75 -7.29
C MET A 320 -8.28 20.75 -7.17
N VAL A 321 -7.73 21.27 -6.07
CA VAL A 321 -6.28 21.21 -5.79
C VAL A 321 -5.81 19.77 -5.58
N ASP A 322 -6.58 18.96 -4.86
CA ASP A 322 -6.31 17.52 -4.71
C ASP A 322 -6.34 16.76 -6.05
N GLU A 323 -7.17 17.22 -6.99
CA GLU A 323 -7.26 16.70 -8.36
C GLU A 323 -6.21 17.29 -9.33
N GLY A 324 -5.38 18.24 -8.87
CA GLY A 324 -4.20 18.72 -9.59
C GLY A 324 -4.18 20.21 -9.94
N ALA A 325 -5.12 21.01 -9.43
CA ALA A 325 -5.09 22.46 -9.61
C ALA A 325 -3.97 23.12 -8.79
N GLU A 326 -3.23 24.06 -9.39
CA GLU A 326 -2.12 24.77 -8.72
C GLU A 326 -2.57 26.12 -8.17
N LEU A 327 -3.06 26.12 -6.93
CA LEU A 327 -3.42 27.31 -6.14
C LEU A 327 -2.75 27.31 -4.76
N THR A 328 -2.36 28.49 -4.30
CA THR A 328 -1.87 28.74 -2.94
C THR A 328 -3.02 28.97 -1.96
N GLU A 329 -2.77 28.84 -0.67
CA GLU A 329 -3.78 29.03 0.38
C GLU A 329 -4.38 30.45 0.39
N GLU A 330 -3.57 31.47 0.07
CA GLU A 330 -4.02 32.86 -0.07
C GLU A 330 -4.95 33.03 -1.28
N GLU A 331 -4.63 32.38 -2.40
CA GLU A 331 -5.44 32.38 -3.62
C GLU A 331 -6.78 31.65 -3.41
N ILE A 332 -6.78 30.51 -2.69
CA ILE A 332 -7.99 29.77 -2.34
C ILE A 332 -8.94 30.66 -1.52
N ASN A 333 -8.40 31.36 -0.52
CA ASN A 333 -9.19 32.24 0.34
C ASN A 333 -9.79 33.43 -0.42
N LEU A 334 -8.99 34.09 -1.28
CA LEU A 334 -9.47 35.19 -2.11
C LEU A 334 -10.54 34.73 -3.10
N LEU A 335 -10.34 33.57 -3.74
CA LEU A 335 -11.23 33.04 -4.75
C LEU A 335 -12.58 32.60 -4.14
N ALA A 336 -12.55 31.93 -2.99
CA ALA A 336 -13.77 31.53 -2.29
C ALA A 336 -14.59 32.74 -1.84
N ALA A 337 -13.94 33.78 -1.30
CA ALA A 337 -14.62 35.02 -0.92
C ALA A 337 -15.20 35.75 -2.15
N TYR A 338 -14.53 35.69 -3.30
CA TYR A 338 -15.06 36.25 -4.55
C TYR A 338 -16.27 35.45 -5.08
N LEU A 339 -16.21 34.12 -5.04
CA LEU A 339 -17.29 33.25 -5.54
C LEU A 339 -18.56 33.36 -4.68
N GLU A 340 -18.43 33.50 -3.37
CA GLU A 340 -19.58 33.77 -2.48
C GLU A 340 -20.30 35.08 -2.89
N VAL A 341 -19.52 36.15 -3.13
CA VAL A 341 -20.09 37.45 -3.52
C VAL A 341 -20.70 37.40 -4.93
N LYS A 342 -20.12 36.60 -5.83
CA LYS A 342 -20.57 36.48 -7.23
C LYS A 342 -21.78 35.55 -7.36
N PHE A 343 -21.86 34.49 -6.55
CA PHE A 343 -22.87 33.45 -6.59
C PHE A 343 -23.53 33.27 -5.21
N PRO A 344 -24.34 34.24 -4.76
CA PRO A 344 -24.91 34.23 -3.42
C PRO A 344 -25.90 33.08 -3.21
N LYS A 345 -25.94 32.56 -1.98
CA LYS A 345 -26.82 31.46 -1.53
C LYS A 345 -28.29 31.71 -1.89
N SER A 346 -28.89 30.79 -2.65
CA SER A 346 -30.29 30.88 -3.06
C SER A 346 -31.23 30.76 -1.84
N ALA A 347 -32.39 31.42 -1.90
CA ALA A 347 -33.39 31.35 -0.82
C ALA A 347 -33.96 29.94 -0.61
N GLU A 348 -33.90 29.07 -1.62
CA GLU A 348 -34.34 27.67 -1.54
C GLU A 348 -33.32 26.80 -0.79
N THR A 349 -32.02 27.06 -0.98
CA THR A 349 -30.94 26.34 -0.28
C THR A 349 -30.94 26.65 1.22
N LYS A 350 -31.21 27.91 1.60
CA LYS A 350 -31.34 28.30 3.02
C LYS A 350 -32.50 27.59 3.73
N ALA A 351 -33.61 27.34 3.03
CA ALA A 351 -34.76 26.65 3.61
C ALA A 351 -34.56 25.13 3.73
N ALA A 352 -33.78 24.53 2.83
CA ALA A 352 -33.48 23.11 2.85
C ALA A 352 -32.51 22.73 3.97
N GLU A 353 -31.53 23.59 4.26
CA GLU A 353 -30.52 23.35 5.29
C GLU A 353 -31.08 23.56 6.71
N ALA A 354 -31.87 24.61 6.92
CA ALA A 354 -32.60 24.81 8.19
C ALA A 354 -33.56 23.66 8.51
N LYS A 355 -34.10 23.00 7.48
CA LYS A 355 -34.93 21.81 7.65
C LYS A 355 -34.08 20.58 8.03
N LYS A 356 -32.90 20.44 7.44
CA LYS A 356 -31.98 19.33 7.71
C LYS A 356 -31.39 19.43 9.12
N GLU A 357 -30.98 20.63 9.55
CA GLU A 357 -30.50 20.87 10.92
C GLU A 357 -31.58 20.54 11.96
N ALA A 358 -32.84 20.92 11.71
CA ALA A 358 -33.96 20.58 12.58
C ALA A 358 -34.27 19.06 12.61
N GLU A 359 -34.06 18.34 11.51
CA GLU A 359 -34.23 16.88 11.44
C GLU A 359 -33.09 16.15 12.16
N ASP A 360 -31.85 16.64 12.04
CA ASP A 360 -30.67 16.07 12.71
C ASP A 360 -30.71 16.30 14.23
N GLU A 361 -31.17 17.46 14.69
CA GLU A 361 -31.35 17.76 16.12
C GLU A 361 -32.46 16.91 16.75
N ALA A 362 -33.57 16.71 16.03
CA ALA A 362 -34.66 15.83 16.48
C ALA A 362 -34.24 14.34 16.53
N ALA A 363 -33.38 13.90 15.61
CA ALA A 363 -32.83 12.55 15.62
C ALA A 363 -31.89 12.34 16.81
N ALA A 364 -31.04 13.31 17.12
CA ALA A 364 -30.13 13.26 18.27
C ALA A 364 -30.89 13.22 19.61
N GLU A 365 -31.97 14.00 19.77
CA GLU A 365 -32.81 13.94 20.97
C GLU A 365 -33.55 12.59 21.13
N ALA A 366 -33.94 11.96 20.02
CA ALA A 366 -34.59 10.66 20.04
C ALA A 366 -33.64 9.53 20.42
N GLU A 367 -32.40 9.58 19.91
CA GLU A 367 -31.34 8.63 20.25
C GLU A 367 -30.95 8.75 21.74
N ALA A 368 -30.78 9.97 22.25
CA ALA A 368 -30.48 10.21 23.66
C ALA A 368 -31.58 9.71 24.62
N LYS A 369 -32.86 9.82 24.23
CA LYS A 369 -33.98 9.27 25.03
C LYS A 369 -33.98 7.75 25.06
N LYS A 370 -33.64 7.12 23.94
CA LYS A 370 -33.59 5.66 23.83
C LYS A 370 -32.45 5.09 24.67
N GLU A 371 -31.28 5.72 24.64
CA GLU A 371 -30.14 5.33 25.49
C GLU A 371 -30.46 5.49 26.98
N ALA A 372 -31.21 6.53 27.36
CA ALA A 372 -31.64 6.73 28.75
C ALA A 372 -32.67 5.68 29.22
N GLU A 373 -33.57 5.23 28.35
CA GLU A 373 -34.53 4.15 28.67
C GLU A 373 -33.85 2.78 28.77
N GLU A 374 -32.88 2.49 27.89
CA GLU A 374 -32.11 1.24 27.94
C GLU A 374 -31.23 1.17 29.22
N ALA A 375 -30.59 2.28 29.62
CA ALA A 375 -29.82 2.34 30.86
C ALA A 375 -30.68 2.14 32.13
N ALA A 376 -31.90 2.69 32.15
CA ALA A 376 -32.81 2.53 33.29
C ALA A 376 -33.36 1.09 33.40
N ALA A 377 -33.47 0.36 32.29
CA ALA A 377 -33.87 -1.05 32.29
C ALA A 377 -32.75 -1.97 32.81
N GLU A 378 -31.50 -1.67 32.47
CA GLU A 378 -30.32 -2.41 32.93
C GLU A 378 -30.05 -2.21 34.44
N GLU A 379 -30.28 -1.01 34.97
CA GLU A 379 -30.24 -0.76 36.42
C GLU A 379 -31.34 -1.52 37.19
N ALA A 380 -32.53 -1.67 36.60
CA ALA A 380 -33.64 -2.39 37.25
C ALA A 380 -33.45 -3.92 37.25
N GLU A 381 -32.83 -4.50 36.21
CA GLU A 381 -32.47 -5.93 36.20
C GLU A 381 -31.34 -6.24 37.18
N THR A 382 -30.37 -5.35 37.32
CA THR A 382 -29.24 -5.55 38.26
C THR A 382 -29.64 -5.40 39.73
N GLU A 383 -30.61 -4.55 40.06
CA GLU A 383 -31.18 -4.49 41.42
C GLU A 383 -32.03 -5.74 41.74
N ALA A 384 -32.73 -6.31 40.76
CA ALA A 384 -33.54 -7.52 40.96
C ALA A 384 -32.68 -8.78 41.16
N GLU A 385 -31.55 -8.92 40.44
CA GLU A 385 -30.62 -10.03 40.65
C GLU A 385 -29.88 -9.95 42.00
N ALA A 386 -29.67 -8.74 42.52
CA ALA A 386 -29.03 -8.55 43.83
C ALA A 386 -29.95 -8.90 45.02
N GLU A 387 -31.27 -8.70 44.88
CA GLU A 387 -32.24 -9.10 45.92
C GLU A 387 -32.46 -10.63 45.96
N ASP A 388 -32.39 -11.32 44.82
CA ASP A 388 -32.50 -12.79 44.75
C ASP A 388 -31.26 -13.51 45.33
N GLU A 389 -30.05 -12.94 45.22
CA GLU A 389 -28.84 -13.50 45.85
C GLU A 389 -28.83 -13.33 47.39
N GLU A 390 -29.46 -12.29 47.94
CA GLU A 390 -29.56 -12.09 49.40
C GLU A 390 -30.59 -13.03 50.07
N GLU A 391 -31.61 -13.50 49.33
CA GLU A 391 -32.58 -14.48 49.84
C GLU A 391 -32.06 -15.94 49.83
N GLU A 392 -31.02 -16.26 49.04
CA GLU A 392 -30.45 -17.62 48.98
C GLU A 392 -29.38 -17.89 50.06
N GLU A 393 -28.85 -16.85 50.71
CA GLU A 393 -27.86 -16.95 51.81
C GLU A 393 -28.45 -16.87 53.24
N ALA A 394 -29.78 -16.68 53.41
CA ALA A 394 -30.48 -16.61 54.70
C ALA A 394 -31.24 -17.90 55.06
#